data_AF-D8LZ08-F1
#
_entry.id   AF-D8LZ08-F1
#
_cell.length_a   1.000
_cell.length_b   1.000
_cell.length_c   1.000
_cell.angle_alpha   90.00
_cell.angle_beta   90.00
_cell.angle_gamma   90.00
#
_symmetry.space_group_name_H-M   'P 1'
#
loop_
_entity.id
_entity.type
_entity.pdbx_description
1 polymer ?
#
loop_
_entity_poly.entity_id
_entity_poly.type
_entity_poly.pdbx_seq_one_letter_code
_entity_poly.pdbx_strand_id
1 'polypeptide(L)'
;MLLRFVVEGKIKSNLQISEAVSYLKKLPTGTHVDQKLFEETCGIGITISEEEIRRAVSAVIDSKRSELISQRYSYPIPSLLFAVRQGRMKWADGKKVKEEFDHQIEALLGSRSLLDEHNAKRRNKSRDETPDGFVAA
;
A
#
# COMPACT_ATOMS: atom_id res chain seq x y z
N MET A 1 21.86 -17.43 9.10
CA MET A 1 21.40 -17.18 7.72
C MET A 1 20.82 -15.77 7.57
N LEU A 2 19.77 -15.39 8.30
CA LEU A 2 19.16 -14.04 8.28
C LEU A 2 20.17 -12.91 8.50
N LEU A 3 21.02 -13.02 9.54
CA LEU A 3 22.10 -12.06 9.83
C LEU A 3 23.04 -11.86 8.64
N ARG A 4 23.36 -12.93 7.89
CA ARG A 4 24.23 -12.84 6.72
C ARG A 4 23.58 -12.05 5.59
N PHE A 5 22.27 -12.20 5.38
CA PHE A 5 21.52 -11.39 4.41
C PHE A 5 21.39 -9.92 4.80
N VAL A 6 21.28 -9.63 6.11
CA VAL A 6 21.30 -8.27 6.64
C VAL A 6 22.68 -7.64 6.46
N VAL A 7 23.75 -8.39 6.78
CA VAL A 7 25.15 -7.93 6.62
C VAL A 7 25.53 -7.78 5.15
N GLU A 8 25.05 -8.66 4.25
CA GLU A 8 25.21 -8.53 2.80
C GLU A 8 24.37 -7.39 2.20
N GLY A 9 23.54 -6.68 2.98
CA GLY A 9 22.72 -5.56 2.51
C GLY A 9 21.59 -5.95 1.55
N LYS A 10 21.27 -7.26 1.48
CA LYS A 10 20.21 -7.81 0.62
C LYS A 10 18.82 -7.48 1.17
N ILE A 11 18.70 -7.33 2.48
CA ILE A 11 17.48 -6.86 3.15
C ILE A 11 17.61 -5.35 3.39
N LYS A 12 16.75 -4.57 2.75
CA LYS A 12 16.78 -3.09 2.78
C LYS A 12 15.59 -2.49 3.53
N SER A 13 14.54 -3.27 3.79
CA SER A 13 13.30 -2.79 4.40
C SER A 13 12.90 -3.60 5.63
N ASN A 14 12.35 -2.92 6.64
CA ASN A 14 11.79 -3.54 7.84
C ASN A 14 10.69 -4.56 7.51
N LEU A 15 9.94 -4.36 6.42
CA LEU A 15 8.92 -5.31 5.98
C LEU A 15 9.53 -6.66 5.57
N GLN A 16 10.68 -6.62 4.87
CA GLN A 16 11.40 -7.83 4.46
C GLN A 16 11.93 -8.59 5.69
N ILE A 17 12.36 -7.87 6.74
CA ILE A 17 12.77 -8.48 8.01
C ILE A 17 11.57 -9.15 8.69
N SER A 18 10.43 -8.47 8.77
CA SER A 18 9.21 -9.01 9.41
C SER A 18 8.70 -10.27 8.72
N GLU A 19 8.66 -10.26 7.39
CA GLU A 19 8.27 -11.43 6.57
C GLU A 19 9.29 -12.56 6.70
N ALA A 20 10.59 -12.26 6.69
CA ALA A 20 11.65 -13.23 6.91
C ALA A 20 11.54 -13.92 8.28
N VAL A 21 11.31 -13.15 9.34
CA VAL A 21 11.11 -13.69 10.69
C VAL A 21 9.83 -14.53 10.74
N SER A 22 8.76 -14.08 10.09
CA SER A 22 7.49 -14.82 10.02
C SER A 22 7.61 -16.13 9.25
N TYR A 23 8.39 -16.15 8.17
CA TYR A 23 8.70 -17.34 7.39
C TYR A 23 9.51 -18.35 8.21
N LEU A 24 10.56 -17.90 8.90
CA LEU A 24 11.36 -18.76 9.77
C LEU A 24 10.56 -19.34 10.93
N LYS A 25 9.58 -18.59 11.47
CA LYS A 25 8.67 -19.10 12.51
C LYS A 25 7.72 -20.18 12.01
N LYS A 26 7.35 -20.16 10.72
CA LYS A 26 6.45 -21.16 10.12
C LYS A 26 7.17 -22.47 9.77
N LEU A 27 8.50 -22.44 9.69
CA LEU A 27 9.30 -23.63 9.37
C LEU A 27 9.46 -24.53 10.60
N PRO A 28 9.28 -25.85 10.47
CA PRO A 28 9.56 -26.79 11.54
C PRO A 28 11.07 -26.81 11.87
N THR A 29 11.37 -26.96 13.16
CA THR A 29 12.73 -27.03 13.69
C THR A 29 13.52 -28.17 13.03
N GLY A 30 14.63 -27.83 12.35
CA GLY A 30 15.50 -28.82 11.67
C GLY A 30 15.31 -28.93 10.15
N THR A 31 14.42 -28.14 9.55
CA THR A 31 14.24 -28.13 8.08
C THR A 31 15.31 -27.26 7.41
N HIS A 32 15.90 -27.77 6.31
CA HIS A 32 16.83 -26.99 5.49
C HIS A 32 16.05 -25.86 4.79
N VAL A 33 16.43 -24.62 5.08
CA VAL A 33 15.78 -23.44 4.49
C VAL A 33 16.28 -23.29 3.07
N ASP A 34 15.37 -23.48 2.10
CA ASP A 34 15.68 -23.23 0.70
C ASP A 34 15.93 -21.75 0.47
N GLN A 35 17.18 -21.40 0.17
CA GLN A 35 17.62 -20.01 0.09
C GLN A 35 16.88 -19.24 -1.00
N LYS A 36 16.59 -19.90 -2.13
CA LYS A 36 15.82 -19.29 -3.24
C LYS A 36 14.37 -19.01 -2.85
N LEU A 37 13.71 -19.98 -2.22
CA LEU A 37 12.32 -19.84 -1.79
C LEU A 37 12.20 -18.77 -0.69
N PHE A 38 13.19 -18.70 0.19
CA PHE A 38 13.30 -17.65 1.20
C PHE A 38 13.47 -16.27 0.54
N GLU A 39 14.36 -16.13 -0.43
CA GLU A 39 14.59 -14.87 -1.15
C GLU A 39 13.31 -14.40 -1.88
N GLU A 40 12.61 -15.30 -2.57
CA GLU A 40 11.34 -14.98 -3.23
C GLU A 40 10.23 -14.59 -2.24
N THR A 41 10.08 -15.36 -1.17
CA THR A 41 9.01 -15.14 -0.18
C THR A 41 9.24 -13.84 0.60
N CYS A 42 10.49 -13.54 0.93
CA CYS A 42 10.87 -12.33 1.66
C CYS A 42 11.04 -11.11 0.75
N GLY A 43 10.89 -11.28 -0.57
CA GLY A 43 11.10 -10.22 -1.55
C GLY A 43 12.53 -9.66 -1.54
N ILE A 44 13.52 -10.50 -1.20
CA ILE A 44 14.93 -10.12 -1.18
C ILE A 44 15.38 -9.93 -2.63
N GLY A 45 15.89 -8.74 -2.95
CA GLY A 45 16.23 -8.36 -4.33
C GLY A 45 15.08 -7.78 -5.15
N ILE A 46 13.84 -7.76 -4.64
CA ILE A 46 12.74 -7.01 -5.26
C ILE A 46 12.96 -5.53 -4.97
N THR A 47 13.57 -4.84 -5.94
CA THR A 47 13.66 -3.37 -5.95
C THR A 47 12.61 -2.88 -6.91
N ILE A 48 11.55 -2.26 -6.39
CA ILE A 48 10.49 -1.72 -7.23
C ILE A 48 10.96 -0.38 -7.76
N SER A 49 11.13 -0.31 -9.08
CA SER A 49 11.53 0.93 -9.76
C SER A 49 10.37 1.92 -9.81
N GLU A 50 10.68 3.20 -9.96
CA GLU A 50 9.66 4.25 -10.09
C GLU A 50 8.76 4.03 -11.31
N GLU A 51 9.29 3.43 -12.39
CA GLU A 51 8.49 3.06 -13.57
C GLU A 51 7.50 1.93 -13.27
N GLU A 52 7.86 1.00 -12.40
CA GLU A 52 6.95 -0.07 -11.97
C GLU A 52 5.88 0.49 -11.03
N ILE A 53 6.26 1.46 -10.17
CA ILE A 53 5.32 2.23 -9.36
C ILE A 53 4.29 2.93 -10.24
N ARG A 54 4.77 3.71 -11.21
CA ARG A 54 3.95 4.46 -12.16
C ARG A 54 2.98 3.57 -12.93
N ARG A 55 3.46 2.42 -13.43
CA ARG A 55 2.64 1.46 -14.20
C ARG A 55 1.52 0.85 -13.37
N ALA A 56 1.80 0.38 -12.17
CA ALA A 56 0.76 -0.25 -11.37
C ALA A 56 -0.21 0.79 -10.74
N VAL A 57 0.26 1.99 -10.42
CA VAL A 57 -0.62 3.13 -10.11
C VAL A 57 -1.56 3.43 -11.29
N SER A 58 -1.01 3.56 -12.50
CA SER A 58 -1.79 3.82 -13.71
C SER A 58 -2.80 2.71 -14.01
N ALA A 59 -2.42 1.44 -13.84
CA ALA A 59 -3.33 0.31 -14.03
C ALA A 59 -4.52 0.34 -13.05
N VAL A 60 -4.28 0.69 -11.78
CA VAL A 60 -5.34 0.82 -10.77
C VAL A 60 -6.25 2.00 -11.08
N ILE A 61 -5.67 3.15 -11.47
CA ILE A 61 -6.41 4.35 -11.86
C ILE A 61 -7.27 4.07 -13.09
N ASP A 62 -6.74 3.42 -14.13
CA ASP A 62 -7.50 3.10 -15.34
C ASP A 62 -8.62 2.10 -15.06
N SER A 63 -8.38 1.10 -14.21
CA SER A 63 -9.41 0.13 -13.79
C SER A 63 -10.57 0.80 -13.04
N LYS A 64 -10.30 1.90 -12.34
CA LYS A 64 -11.29 2.66 -11.54
C LYS A 64 -11.62 4.03 -12.12
N ARG A 65 -11.21 4.30 -13.37
CA ARG A 65 -11.28 5.62 -14.00
C ARG A 65 -12.70 6.17 -14.04
N SER A 66 -13.66 5.35 -14.41
CA SER A 66 -15.08 5.73 -14.50
C SER A 66 -15.65 6.17 -13.13
N GLU A 67 -15.27 5.46 -12.06
CA GLU A 67 -15.68 5.83 -10.70
C GLU A 67 -14.95 7.08 -10.19
N LEU A 68 -13.66 7.22 -10.51
CA LEU A 68 -12.83 8.38 -10.18
C LEU A 68 -13.36 9.67 -10.82
N ILE A 69 -13.76 9.62 -12.10
CA ILE A 69 -14.35 10.78 -12.79
C ILE A 69 -15.69 11.17 -12.16
N SER A 70 -16.50 10.18 -11.79
CA SER A 70 -17.83 10.42 -11.21
C SER A 70 -17.78 10.95 -9.78
N GLN A 71 -16.84 10.47 -8.95
CA GLN A 71 -16.76 10.86 -7.53
C GLN A 71 -15.70 11.93 -7.24
N ARG A 72 -14.86 12.27 -8.23
CA ARG A 72 -13.73 13.18 -8.10
C ARG A 72 -12.89 12.90 -6.84
N TYR A 73 -12.68 13.89 -5.98
CA TYR A 73 -11.93 13.76 -4.72
C TYR A 73 -12.74 13.16 -3.57
N SER A 74 -14.03 12.89 -3.78
CA SER A 74 -14.86 12.18 -2.80
C SER A 74 -14.57 10.67 -2.80
N TYR A 75 -13.93 10.17 -3.86
CA TYR A 75 -13.55 8.75 -3.96
C TYR A 75 -12.62 8.35 -2.80
N PRO A 76 -12.75 7.13 -2.25
CA PRO A 76 -11.87 6.65 -1.20
C PRO A 76 -10.43 6.43 -1.72
N ILE A 77 -9.63 7.50 -1.75
CA ILE A 77 -8.18 7.51 -1.99
C ILE A 77 -7.45 6.37 -1.23
N PRO A 78 -7.75 6.09 0.06
CA PRO A 78 -7.09 4.99 0.78
C PRO A 78 -7.36 3.61 0.19
N SER A 79 -8.52 3.40 -0.45
CA SER A 79 -8.87 2.11 -1.08
C SER A 79 -8.04 1.88 -2.34
N LEU A 80 -7.80 2.91 -3.15
CA LEU A 80 -6.92 2.83 -4.32
C LEU A 80 -5.47 2.62 -3.91
N LEU A 81 -4.97 3.38 -2.93
CA LEU A 81 -3.63 3.16 -2.37
C LEU A 81 -3.45 1.74 -1.83
N PHE A 82 -4.50 1.17 -1.22
CA PHE A 82 -4.48 -0.23 -0.80
C PHE A 82 -4.40 -1.17 -2.00
N ALA A 83 -5.22 -0.97 -3.03
CA ALA A 83 -5.21 -1.76 -4.26
C ALA A 83 -3.85 -1.70 -4.97
N VAL A 84 -3.23 -0.53 -5.06
CA VAL A 84 -1.87 -0.35 -5.59
C VAL A 84 -0.88 -1.13 -4.73
N ARG A 85 -0.95 -1.04 -3.39
CA ARG A 85 -0.05 -1.76 -2.48
C ARG A 85 -0.28 -3.28 -2.42
N GLN A 86 -1.25 -3.85 -3.14
CA GLN A 86 -1.46 -5.29 -3.18
C GLN A 86 -0.36 -6.02 -3.96
N GLY A 87 -0.16 -7.30 -3.61
CA GLY A 87 0.76 -8.18 -4.30
C GLY A 87 2.22 -7.75 -4.17
N ARG A 88 2.90 -7.61 -5.32
CA ARG A 88 4.34 -7.34 -5.38
C ARG A 88 4.68 -5.92 -4.90
N MET A 89 3.75 -4.99 -5.01
CA MET A 89 3.94 -3.58 -4.64
C MET A 89 3.99 -3.32 -3.14
N LYS A 90 3.71 -4.31 -2.29
CA LYS A 90 3.91 -4.21 -0.84
C LYS A 90 5.37 -3.90 -0.47
N TRP A 91 6.30 -4.25 -1.37
CA TRP A 91 7.74 -4.00 -1.24
C TRP A 91 8.17 -2.61 -1.70
N ALA A 92 7.26 -1.81 -2.28
CA ALA A 92 7.56 -0.49 -2.82
C ALA A 92 7.65 0.56 -1.70
N ASP A 93 8.42 1.62 -1.97
CA ASP A 93 8.44 2.78 -1.08
C ASP A 93 7.06 3.44 -1.03
N GLY A 94 6.38 3.24 0.09
CA GLY A 94 5.02 3.74 0.28
C GLY A 94 4.88 5.25 0.11
N LYS A 95 5.98 6.01 0.29
CA LYS A 95 6.06 7.45 0.04
C LYS A 95 6.04 7.77 -1.47
N LYS A 96 6.92 7.12 -2.25
CA LYS A 96 6.98 7.29 -3.72
C LYS A 96 5.68 6.85 -4.39
N VAL A 97 5.10 5.74 -3.92
CA VAL A 97 3.79 5.27 -4.40
C VAL A 97 2.71 6.33 -4.19
N LYS A 98 2.71 6.99 -3.03
CA LYS A 98 1.73 8.03 -2.73
C LYS A 98 1.96 9.29 -3.56
N GLU A 99 3.21 9.74 -3.69
CA GLU A 99 3.56 10.92 -4.49
C GLU A 99 3.18 10.73 -5.98
N GLU A 100 3.52 9.59 -6.57
CA GLU A 100 3.15 9.28 -7.97
C GLU A 100 1.63 9.15 -8.14
N PHE A 101 0.94 8.59 -7.16
CA PHE A 101 -0.51 8.49 -7.16
C PHE A 101 -1.19 9.86 -7.08
N ASP A 102 -0.75 10.73 -6.17
CA ASP A 102 -1.26 12.10 -6.05
C ASP A 102 -1.02 12.88 -7.35
N HIS A 103 0.16 12.73 -7.98
CA HIS A 103 0.49 13.35 -9.26
C HIS A 103 -0.42 12.87 -10.42
N GLN A 104 -0.68 11.57 -10.53
CA GLN A 104 -1.58 11.04 -11.57
C GLN A 104 -3.04 11.42 -11.34
N ILE A 105 -3.48 11.46 -10.08
CA ILE A 105 -4.82 11.94 -9.74
C ILE A 105 -4.99 13.41 -10.06
N GLU A 106 -4.02 14.25 -9.71
CA GLU A 106 -4.07 15.68 -10.01
C GLU A 106 -4.05 15.93 -11.53
N ALA A 107 -3.27 15.15 -12.29
CA ALA A 107 -3.29 15.19 -13.75
C ALA A 107 -4.66 14.78 -14.35
N LEU A 108 -5.36 13.83 -13.71
CA LEU A 108 -6.63 13.29 -14.21
C LEU A 108 -7.85 14.11 -13.79
N LEU A 109 -7.84 14.69 -12.59
CA LEU A 109 -8.96 15.42 -11.98
C LEU A 109 -8.76 16.95 -11.97
N GLY A 110 -7.55 17.44 -12.21
CA GLY A 110 -7.17 18.85 -12.08
C GLY A 110 -6.81 19.22 -10.63
N SER A 111 -6.52 20.50 -10.37
CA SER A 111 -6.22 20.96 -9.00
C SER A 111 -7.45 20.87 -8.10
N ARG A 112 -7.22 20.49 -6.83
CA ARG A 112 -8.27 20.30 -5.83
C ARG A 112 -8.99 21.63 -5.57
N SER A 113 -10.22 21.76 -6.05
CA SER A 113 -11.05 22.95 -5.82
C SER A 113 -11.75 22.88 -4.47
N LEU A 114 -12.00 24.03 -3.83
CA LEU A 114 -12.57 24.17 -2.48
C LEU A 114 -13.89 23.40 -2.25
N LEU A 115 -14.63 23.07 -3.31
CA LEU A 115 -15.87 22.27 -3.23
C LEU A 115 -15.62 20.83 -2.76
N ASP A 116 -14.46 20.25 -3.05
CA ASP A 116 -14.12 18.87 -2.66
C ASP A 116 -13.72 18.77 -1.18
N GLU A 117 -13.19 19.85 -0.60
CA GLU A 117 -12.83 19.94 0.81
C GLU A 117 -14.06 19.92 1.73
N HIS A 118 -15.18 20.48 1.25
CA HIS A 118 -16.47 20.48 1.94
C HIS A 118 -17.09 19.07 2.03
N ASN A 119 -16.93 18.23 0.99
CA ASN A 119 -17.45 16.86 1.00
C ASN A 119 -16.59 15.91 1.85
N ALA A 120 -15.28 16.10 1.90
CA ALA A 120 -14.40 15.36 2.81
C ALA A 120 -14.72 15.62 4.30
N LYS A 121 -15.05 16.88 4.65
CA LYS A 121 -15.48 17.25 6.00
C LYS A 121 -16.83 16.64 6.39
N ARG A 122 -17.79 16.54 5.45
CA ARG A 122 -19.08 15.88 5.71
C ARG A 122 -18.97 14.37 5.96
N ARG A 123 -18.03 13.68 5.30
CA ARG A 123 -17.79 12.23 5.54
C ARG A 123 -17.08 11.95 6.86
N ASN A 124 -16.26 12.89 7.35
CA ASN A 124 -15.61 12.74 8.65
C ASN A 124 -16.60 12.99 9.80
N LYS A 125 -17.53 13.94 9.63
CA LYS A 125 -18.61 14.20 10.61
C LYS A 125 -19.55 13.00 10.79
N SER A 126 -19.87 12.29 9.70
CA SER A 126 -20.78 11.12 9.73
C SER A 126 -20.12 9.82 10.24
N ARG A 127 -18.79 9.76 10.37
CA ARG A 127 -18.08 8.62 11.00
C ARG A 127 -17.84 8.83 12.51
N ASP A 128 -17.96 10.06 12.98
CA ASP A 128 -17.80 10.44 14.39
C ASP A 128 -19.14 10.40 15.15
N GLU A 129 -20.26 10.37 14.43
CA GLU A 129 -21.60 10.18 14.99
C GLU A 129 -21.90 8.67 15.08
N THR A 130 -21.12 7.94 15.90
CA THR A 130 -21.68 6.75 16.55
C THR A 130 -22.85 7.21 17.41
N PRO A 131 -24.07 6.63 17.28
CA PRO A 131 -25.16 6.97 18.17
C PRO A 131 -24.75 6.52 19.58
N ASP A 132 -24.52 7.50 20.46
CA ASP A 132 -24.53 7.33 21.92
C ASP A 132 -25.93 6.87 22.35
N GLY A 133 -26.22 5.60 22.07
CA GLY A 133 -27.41 4.88 22.48
C GLY A 133 -27.11 4.09 23.75
N PHE A 134 -26.89 4.81 24.84
CA PHE A 134 -26.97 4.28 26.20
C PHE A 134 -28.43 3.96 26.55
N VAL A 135 -28.78 2.69 26.79
CA VAL A 135 -29.79 2.17 27.75
C VAL A 135 -29.54 0.65 27.85
N ALA A 136 -29.50 -0.07 28.96
CA ALA A 136 -29.32 0.15 30.39
C ALA A 136 -28.99 -1.24 30.98
N ALA A 137 -28.48 -1.24 32.21
CA ALA A 137 -28.33 -2.42 33.06
C ALA A 137 -29.66 -3.13 33.36
#